data_AF-A0A8X6LB08-F1
#
_entry.id   AF-A0A8X6LB08-F1
#
_cell.length_a   1.000
_cell.length_b   1.000
_cell.length_c   1.000
_cell.angle_alpha   90.00
_cell.angle_beta   90.00
_cell.angle_gamma   90.00
#
_symmetry.space_group_name_H-M   'P 1'
#
loop_
_entity.id
_entity.type
_entity.pdbx_description
1 polymer ?
#
loop_
_entity_poly.entity_id
_entity_poly.type
_entity_poly.pdbx_seq_one_letter_code
_entity_poly.pdbx_strand_id
1 'polypeptide(L)'
;MVLLCAWHITRNWHQNLNKIKNPEKRKIVNKALKAVKEELCLETFSKLMKQFIQELLNDSDTCEFGKYFQQNYAKRPEKWAYCYRKGLGINTNMYLESLHKKIKYHYFEGKHVKRLYIAIDGLLKLVRDLIFQRLIKITKRTISSDKLSKIVNSHRLGLEIQSNKIEKLADNEWKIESNHSNYIICKKEEECHRLCNIKCTACKICIHSYTCSCVDNLIRGNICKHIHKVAKMFLNDTHNEEIQEIYVNQNDILKETFDVLPCTSKSANNDGHESKKKKIESILALIDKYELTLIEESKIHRNLDSILNIFYNKKEHNNKKVKMMESSTINIKKKIEKQPGYFSTQRKRYTAGTQKNPTTEEVNNIKEGLLLNSQEI
;
A
#
# COMPACT_ATOMS: atom_id res chain seq x y z
N MET A 1 11.65 3.18 6.65
CA MET A 1 11.36 4.57 6.22
C MET A 1 9.85 4.82 6.30
N VAL A 2 9.37 5.88 6.96
CA VAL A 2 7.92 6.17 7.08
C VAL A 2 7.52 7.20 6.02
N LEU A 3 6.66 6.80 5.08
CA LEU A 3 6.12 7.67 4.02
C LEU A 3 4.95 8.51 4.50
N LEU A 4 4.85 9.75 4.03
CA LEU A 4 3.71 10.63 4.32
C LEU A 4 2.50 10.27 3.43
N CYS A 5 1.31 10.18 4.00
CA CYS A 5 0.10 9.86 3.22
C CYS A 5 -0.16 10.94 2.16
N ALA A 6 -0.29 10.56 0.88
CA ALA A 6 -0.46 11.50 -0.23
C ALA A 6 -1.69 12.41 -0.06
N TRP A 7 -2.75 11.89 0.56
CA TRP A 7 -3.97 12.66 0.86
C TRP A 7 -3.75 13.69 1.97
N HIS A 8 -3.08 13.31 3.07
CA HIS A 8 -2.80 14.24 4.17
C HIS A 8 -1.92 15.39 3.73
N ILE A 9 -0.95 15.12 2.86
CA ILE A 9 -0.09 16.16 2.28
C ILE A 9 -0.92 17.13 1.46
N THR A 10 -1.71 16.62 0.51
CA THR A 10 -2.56 17.47 -0.33
C THR A 10 -3.55 18.27 0.52
N ARG A 11 -4.14 17.67 1.55
CA ARG A 11 -5.03 18.39 2.49
C ARG A 11 -4.31 19.49 3.26
N ASN A 12 -3.13 19.20 3.83
CA ASN A 12 -2.34 20.18 4.58
C ASN A 12 -1.88 21.34 3.70
N TRP A 13 -1.49 21.05 2.45
CA TRP A 13 -1.19 22.07 1.46
C TRP A 13 -2.42 22.94 1.19
N HIS A 14 -3.58 22.35 0.89
CA HIS A 14 -4.82 23.12 0.67
C HIS A 14 -5.20 24.01 1.86
N GLN A 15 -5.02 23.54 3.09
CA GLN A 15 -5.28 24.35 4.28
C GLN A 15 -4.32 25.54 4.40
N ASN A 16 -3.05 25.36 4.02
CA ASN A 16 -2.04 26.41 4.08
C ASN A 16 -2.02 27.31 2.84
N LEU A 17 -2.60 26.89 1.71
CA LEU A 17 -2.79 27.71 0.52
C LEU A 17 -3.67 28.93 0.80
N ASN A 18 -4.48 28.91 1.87
CA ASN A 18 -5.23 30.08 2.34
C ASN A 18 -4.35 31.25 2.79
N LYS A 19 -3.05 31.03 3.04
CA LYS A 19 -2.07 32.08 3.30
C LYS A 19 -1.85 32.99 2.08
N ILE A 20 -2.08 32.46 0.87
CA ILE A 20 -2.04 33.23 -0.37
C ILE A 20 -3.39 33.94 -0.52
N LYS A 21 -3.39 35.26 -0.33
CA LYS A 21 -4.60 36.09 -0.42
C LYS A 21 -5.14 36.15 -1.85
N ASN A 22 -4.24 36.21 -2.83
CA ASN A 22 -4.60 36.28 -4.24
C ASN A 22 -5.16 34.92 -4.74
N PRO A 23 -6.44 34.85 -5.17
CA PRO A 23 -7.08 33.61 -5.55
C PRO A 23 -6.52 32.99 -6.84
N GLU A 24 -6.02 33.80 -7.77
CA GLU A 24 -5.43 33.31 -9.03
C GLU A 24 -4.04 32.74 -8.78
N LYS A 25 -3.18 33.46 -8.04
CA LYS A 25 -1.87 32.93 -7.61
C LYS A 25 -2.03 31.64 -6.81
N ARG A 26 -3.06 31.57 -5.94
CA ARG A 26 -3.37 30.34 -5.19
C ARG A 26 -3.71 29.15 -6.10
N LYS A 27 -4.43 29.37 -7.20
CA LYS A 27 -4.70 28.31 -8.20
C LYS A 27 -3.41 27.87 -8.88
N ILE A 28 -2.58 28.82 -9.32
CA ILE A 28 -1.30 28.55 -10.00
C ILE A 28 -0.39 27.73 -9.07
N VAL A 29 -0.19 28.17 -7.83
CA VAL A 29 0.61 27.44 -6.84
C VAL A 29 0.04 26.05 -6.56
N ASN A 30 -1.29 25.88 -6.49
CA ASN A 30 -1.88 24.55 -6.32
C ASN A 30 -1.59 23.62 -7.51
N LYS A 31 -1.67 24.13 -8.75
CA LYS A 31 -1.32 23.35 -9.95
C LYS A 31 0.17 22.99 -9.95
N ALA A 32 1.05 23.94 -9.63
CA ALA A 32 2.48 23.72 -9.53
C ALA A 32 2.86 22.70 -8.43
N LEU A 33 2.23 22.75 -7.25
CA LEU A 33 2.41 21.73 -6.20
C LEU A 33 2.08 20.32 -6.68
N LYS A 34 1.01 20.17 -7.48
CA LYS A 34 0.65 18.88 -8.07
C LYS A 34 1.71 18.44 -9.09
N ALA A 35 2.14 19.33 -9.98
CA ALA A 35 3.17 19.04 -10.97
C ALA A 35 4.49 18.58 -10.33
N VAL A 36 4.96 19.29 -9.31
CA VAL A 36 6.19 18.94 -8.56
C VAL A 36 6.02 17.61 -7.81
N LYS A 37 4.86 17.37 -7.18
CA LYS A 37 4.58 16.12 -6.47
C LYS A 37 4.56 14.90 -7.38
N GLU A 38 3.97 15.04 -8.55
CA GLU A 38 3.75 13.94 -9.50
C GLU A 38 4.92 13.70 -10.45
N GLU A 39 5.99 14.49 -10.34
CA GLU A 39 7.22 14.29 -11.10
C GLU A 39 7.85 12.92 -10.78
N LEU A 40 8.26 12.21 -11.84
CA LEU A 40 8.81 10.86 -11.75
C LEU A 40 10.32 10.86 -11.96
N CYS A 41 10.89 11.84 -12.69
CA CYS A 41 12.33 11.95 -12.87
C CYS A 41 12.98 12.68 -11.68
N LEU A 42 14.03 12.08 -11.10
CA LEU A 42 14.74 12.67 -9.96
C LEU A 42 15.48 13.96 -10.32
N GLU A 43 16.11 14.00 -11.50
CA GLU A 43 16.85 15.16 -11.98
C GLU A 43 15.91 16.34 -12.27
N THR A 44 14.83 16.08 -13.01
CA THR A 44 13.79 17.07 -13.30
C THR A 44 13.13 17.54 -12.01
N PHE A 45 12.84 16.63 -11.08
CA PHE A 45 12.27 16.98 -9.78
C PHE A 45 13.18 17.94 -9.00
N SER A 46 14.48 17.66 -8.93
CA SER A 46 15.43 18.53 -8.23
C SER A 46 15.48 19.95 -8.79
N LYS A 47 15.45 20.09 -10.13
CA LYS A 47 15.38 21.40 -10.80
C LYS A 47 14.07 22.12 -10.52
N LEU A 48 12.94 21.45 -10.77
CA LEU A 48 11.59 21.98 -10.52
C LEU A 48 11.40 22.39 -9.06
N MET A 49 11.93 21.61 -8.11
CA MET A 49 11.76 21.87 -6.69
C MET A 49 12.53 23.13 -6.26
N LYS A 50 13.75 23.33 -6.77
CA LYS A 50 14.53 24.55 -6.50
C LYS A 50 13.83 25.78 -7.04
N GLN A 51 13.44 25.75 -8.32
CA GLN A 51 12.77 26.88 -8.97
C GLN A 51 11.45 27.22 -8.27
N PHE A 52 10.64 26.21 -7.99
CA PHE A 52 9.35 26.40 -7.33
C PHE A 52 9.48 27.07 -5.96
N ILE A 53 10.52 26.75 -5.18
CA ILE A 53 10.78 27.44 -3.90
C ILE A 53 11.21 28.88 -4.14
N GLN A 54 12.07 29.13 -5.12
CA GLN A 54 12.53 30.49 -5.44
C GLN A 54 11.37 31.39 -5.87
N GLU A 55 10.53 30.94 -6.81
CA GLU A 55 9.34 31.69 -7.24
C GLU A 55 8.39 31.97 -6.08
N LEU A 56 8.19 30.99 -5.18
CA LEU A 56 7.37 31.18 -3.98
C LEU A 56 7.95 32.20 -3.00
N LEU A 57 9.27 32.31 -2.89
CA LEU A 57 9.92 33.21 -1.94
C LEU A 57 10.09 34.63 -2.50
N ASN A 58 10.21 34.76 -3.82
CA ASN A 58 10.42 36.04 -4.51
C ASN A 58 9.13 36.87 -4.64
N ASP A 59 7.96 36.24 -4.59
CA ASP A 59 6.67 36.93 -4.64
C ASP A 59 6.13 37.19 -3.22
N SER A 60 5.87 38.46 -2.89
CA SER A 60 5.34 38.89 -1.59
C SER A 60 4.04 38.18 -1.21
N ASP A 61 3.18 37.86 -2.18
CA ASP A 61 1.89 37.20 -1.94
C ASP A 61 2.02 35.71 -1.61
N THR A 62 3.12 35.07 -2.02
CA THR A 62 3.32 33.62 -1.88
C THR A 62 4.43 33.27 -0.89
N CYS A 63 5.24 34.25 -0.47
CA CYS A 63 6.38 34.10 0.44
C CYS A 63 6.04 33.38 1.75
N GLU A 64 4.89 33.70 2.36
CA GLU A 64 4.46 33.04 3.60
C GLU A 64 4.20 31.54 3.40
N PHE A 65 3.59 31.17 2.26
CA PHE A 65 3.41 29.78 1.88
C PHE A 65 4.76 29.12 1.52
N GLY A 66 5.63 29.83 0.81
CA GLY A 66 6.99 29.39 0.48
C GLY A 66 7.80 28.99 1.71
N LYS A 67 7.85 29.85 2.74
CA LYS A 67 8.52 29.56 4.03
C LYS A 67 7.93 28.31 4.70
N TYR A 68 6.60 28.21 4.76
CA TYR A 68 5.92 27.02 5.29
C TYR A 68 6.31 25.75 4.53
N PHE A 69 6.31 25.81 3.20
CA PHE A 69 6.62 24.67 2.34
C PHE A 69 8.08 24.23 2.52
N GLN A 70 9.01 25.19 2.51
CA GLN A 70 10.45 24.94 2.64
C GLN A 70 10.79 24.28 3.98
N GLN A 71 10.22 24.78 5.08
CA GLN A 71 10.47 24.23 6.42
C GLN A 71 9.89 22.82 6.59
N ASN A 72 8.69 22.56 6.03
CA ASN A 72 7.96 21.33 6.33
C ASN A 72 8.12 20.22 5.29
N TYR A 73 8.42 20.52 4.03
CA TYR A 73 8.40 19.54 2.93
C TYR A 73 9.70 19.48 2.12
N ALA A 74 10.35 20.63 1.88
CA ALA A 74 11.55 20.66 1.03
C ALA A 74 12.74 19.87 1.60
N LYS A 75 12.84 19.73 2.92
CA LYS A 75 13.91 18.98 3.61
C LYS A 75 13.74 17.45 3.57
N ARG A 76 12.60 16.94 3.09
CA ARG A 76 12.27 15.51 3.13
C ARG A 76 11.49 15.03 1.90
N PRO A 77 11.97 15.31 0.68
CA PRO A 77 11.27 14.95 -0.56
C PRO A 77 11.05 13.44 -0.70
N GLU A 78 11.95 12.63 -0.14
CA GLU A 78 11.87 11.16 -0.18
C GLU A 78 10.60 10.65 0.50
N LYS A 79 10.08 11.40 1.48
CA LYS A 79 8.88 11.04 2.22
C LYS A 79 7.59 11.32 1.47
N TRP A 80 7.58 12.05 0.36
CA TRP A 80 6.33 12.50 -0.29
C TRP A 80 6.28 12.55 -1.81
N ALA A 81 7.38 12.85 -2.49
CA ALA A 81 7.39 13.01 -3.94
C ALA A 81 7.34 11.65 -4.65
N TYR A 82 6.71 11.60 -5.83
CA TYR A 82 6.48 10.34 -6.56
C TYR A 82 7.76 9.75 -7.15
N CYS A 83 8.72 10.58 -7.54
CA CYS A 83 10.03 10.14 -8.01
C CYS A 83 10.76 9.20 -7.04
N TYR A 84 10.53 9.32 -5.72
CA TYR A 84 11.08 8.45 -4.67
C TYR A 84 10.19 7.26 -4.28
N ARG A 85 9.02 7.09 -4.93
CA ARG A 85 8.00 6.09 -4.56
C ARG A 85 7.69 5.07 -5.64
N LYS A 86 8.50 5.04 -6.70
CA LYS A 86 8.29 4.14 -7.85
C LYS A 86 8.21 2.68 -7.38
N GLY A 87 7.20 1.96 -7.85
CA GLY A 87 7.07 0.52 -7.61
C GLY A 87 6.57 0.13 -6.22
N LEU A 88 6.30 1.07 -5.31
CA LEU A 88 5.86 0.73 -3.95
C LEU A 88 4.38 0.31 -3.88
N GLY A 89 3.55 0.72 -4.85
CA GLY A 89 2.12 0.39 -4.88
C GLY A 89 1.28 0.95 -3.71
N ILE A 90 1.89 1.66 -2.77
CA ILE A 90 1.29 2.14 -1.52
C ILE A 90 1.35 3.67 -1.50
N ASN A 91 0.23 4.33 -1.80
CA ASN A 91 0.11 5.81 -1.69
C ASN A 91 -0.61 6.28 -0.42
N THR A 92 -1.27 5.37 0.28
CA THR A 92 -2.26 5.73 1.30
C THR A 92 -1.96 5.05 2.63
N ASN A 93 -1.56 5.86 3.61
CA ASN A 93 -1.66 5.46 5.02
C ASN A 93 -3.13 5.22 5.43
N MET A 94 -4.10 5.66 4.62
CA MET A 94 -5.53 5.55 4.92
C MET A 94 -6.02 4.10 5.07
N TYR A 95 -5.50 3.13 4.31
CA TYR A 95 -5.89 1.73 4.49
C TYR A 95 -5.37 1.18 5.82
N LEU A 96 -4.12 1.50 6.17
CA LEU A 96 -3.51 1.10 7.43
C LEU A 96 -4.17 1.81 8.62
N GLU A 97 -4.47 3.10 8.51
CA GLU A 97 -5.20 3.86 9.53
C GLU A 97 -6.62 3.33 9.70
N SER A 98 -7.31 2.98 8.60
CA SER A 98 -8.65 2.39 8.63
C SER A 98 -8.63 1.00 9.26
N LEU A 99 -7.64 0.18 8.90
CA LEU A 99 -7.42 -1.13 9.51
C LEU A 99 -7.13 -1.01 10.99
N HIS A 100 -6.22 -0.12 11.38
CA HIS A 100 -5.88 0.17 12.76
C HIS A 100 -7.10 0.69 13.54
N LYS A 101 -7.95 1.53 12.93
CA LYS A 101 -9.21 1.99 13.53
C LYS A 101 -10.18 0.82 13.75
N LYS A 102 -10.31 -0.10 12.79
CA LYS A 102 -11.12 -1.32 12.95
C LYS A 102 -10.58 -2.18 14.10
N ILE A 103 -9.28 -2.48 14.10
CA ILE A 103 -8.61 -3.23 15.16
C ILE A 103 -8.89 -2.58 16.52
N LYS A 104 -8.59 -1.29 16.64
CA LYS A 104 -8.72 -0.54 17.89
C LYS A 104 -10.14 -0.49 18.44
N TYR A 105 -11.13 -0.18 17.60
CA TYR A 105 -12.49 0.11 18.10
C TYR A 105 -13.49 -1.03 17.93
N HIS A 106 -13.33 -1.87 16.91
CA HIS A 106 -14.25 -2.99 16.65
C HIS A 106 -13.80 -4.27 17.35
N TYR A 107 -12.50 -4.58 17.30
CA TYR A 107 -11.96 -5.81 17.88
C TYR A 107 -11.48 -5.63 19.33
N PHE A 108 -11.03 -4.42 19.70
CA PHE A 108 -10.55 -4.11 21.06
C PHE A 108 -11.42 -3.11 21.82
N GLU A 109 -12.59 -2.72 21.29
CA GLU A 109 -13.57 -1.84 21.96
C GLU A 109 -13.00 -0.48 22.43
N GLY A 110 -11.89 -0.05 21.83
CA GLY A 110 -11.16 1.14 22.25
C GLY A 110 -10.40 0.98 23.56
N LYS A 111 -10.16 -0.24 24.05
CA LYS A 111 -9.36 -0.51 25.26
C LYS A 111 -7.89 -0.71 24.90
N HIS A 112 -6.99 -0.38 25.83
CA HIS A 112 -5.58 -0.72 25.68
C HIS A 112 -5.37 -2.21 25.95
N VAL A 113 -4.86 -2.93 24.96
CA VAL A 113 -4.56 -4.36 25.08
C VAL A 113 -3.12 -4.52 25.56
N LYS A 114 -2.93 -4.86 26.84
CA LYS A 114 -1.60 -5.21 27.42
C LYS A 114 -1.29 -6.71 27.30
N ARG A 115 -2.32 -7.56 27.26
CA ARG A 115 -2.19 -9.01 27.26
C ARG A 115 -2.12 -9.53 25.83
N LEU A 116 -1.04 -10.24 25.50
CA LEU A 116 -0.77 -10.74 24.15
C LEU A 116 -1.90 -11.64 23.62
N TYR A 117 -2.45 -12.55 24.45
CA TYR A 117 -3.50 -13.47 23.99
C TYR A 117 -4.77 -12.75 23.53
N ILE A 118 -5.15 -11.64 24.17
CA ILE A 118 -6.30 -10.82 23.77
C ILE A 118 -6.02 -10.16 22.41
N ALA A 119 -4.78 -9.72 22.19
CA ALA A 119 -4.38 -9.14 20.93
C ALA A 119 -4.44 -10.18 19.79
N ILE A 120 -3.91 -11.38 20.05
CA ILE A 120 -3.94 -12.49 19.10
C ILE A 120 -5.40 -12.88 18.78
N ASP A 121 -6.26 -13.07 19.79
CA ASP A 121 -7.67 -13.39 19.58
C ASP A 121 -8.40 -12.33 18.72
N GLY A 122 -8.18 -11.04 19.00
CA GLY A 122 -8.76 -9.96 18.19
C GLY A 122 -8.25 -9.95 16.75
N LEU A 123 -6.97 -10.26 16.53
CA LEU A 123 -6.39 -10.36 15.18
C LEU A 123 -6.91 -11.59 14.43
N LEU A 124 -7.07 -12.74 15.10
CA LEU A 124 -7.64 -13.94 14.49
C LEU A 124 -9.10 -13.70 14.09
N LYS A 125 -9.89 -13.03 14.94
CA LYS A 125 -11.26 -12.59 14.60
C LYS A 125 -11.28 -11.68 13.39
N LEU A 126 -10.37 -10.70 13.32
CA LEU A 126 -10.22 -9.84 12.15
C LEU A 126 -9.91 -10.66 10.88
N VAL A 127 -8.96 -11.59 10.92
CA VAL A 127 -8.61 -12.42 9.78
C VAL A 127 -9.81 -13.24 9.31
N ARG A 128 -10.52 -13.89 10.24
CA ARG A 128 -11.74 -14.64 9.93
C ARG A 128 -12.80 -13.77 9.26
N ASP A 129 -13.06 -12.57 9.78
CA ASP A 129 -14.04 -11.66 9.19
C ASP A 129 -13.62 -11.16 7.81
N LEU A 130 -12.32 -10.90 7.59
CA LEU A 130 -11.78 -10.51 6.28
C LEU A 130 -11.91 -11.64 5.26
N ILE A 131 -11.65 -12.88 5.65
CA ILE A 131 -11.85 -14.07 4.81
C ILE A 131 -13.34 -14.19 4.45
N PHE A 132 -14.24 -14.09 5.43
CA PHE A 132 -15.67 -14.17 5.19
C PHE A 132 -16.19 -13.05 4.28
N GLN A 133 -15.73 -11.81 4.50
CA GLN A 133 -16.04 -10.68 3.61
C GLN A 133 -15.53 -10.92 2.19
N ARG A 134 -14.36 -11.53 2.03
CA ARG A 134 -13.81 -11.89 0.72
C ARG A 134 -14.66 -12.97 0.05
N LEU A 135 -15.05 -14.02 0.78
CA LEU A 135 -15.92 -15.08 0.27
C LEU A 135 -17.26 -14.52 -0.22
N ILE A 136 -17.93 -13.66 0.56
CA ILE A 136 -19.17 -13.00 0.14
C ILE A 136 -18.99 -12.23 -1.17
N LYS A 137 -17.90 -11.48 -1.32
CA LYS A 137 -17.63 -10.69 -2.53
C LYS A 137 -17.40 -11.57 -3.75
N ILE A 138 -16.72 -12.69 -3.57
CA ILE A 138 -16.48 -13.68 -4.63
C ILE A 138 -17.81 -14.33 -5.03
N THR A 139 -18.58 -14.84 -4.08
CA THR A 139 -19.83 -15.58 -4.35
C THR A 139 -20.91 -14.69 -4.97
N LYS A 140 -21.06 -13.46 -4.49
CA LYS A 140 -22.05 -12.52 -5.04
C LYS A 140 -21.65 -11.90 -6.38
N ARG A 141 -20.46 -12.22 -6.93
CA ARG A 141 -19.84 -11.55 -8.10
C ARG A 141 -19.86 -10.01 -8.05
N THR A 142 -20.10 -9.44 -6.87
CA THR A 142 -20.11 -7.99 -6.60
C THR A 142 -18.69 -7.54 -6.33
N ILE A 143 -17.77 -7.96 -7.19
CA ILE A 143 -16.41 -7.44 -7.21
C ILE A 143 -16.46 -6.09 -7.95
N SER A 144 -17.30 -5.17 -7.48
CA SER A 144 -17.18 -3.75 -7.79
C SER A 144 -16.08 -3.15 -6.92
N SER A 145 -14.90 -3.78 -6.93
CA SER A 145 -13.75 -3.09 -6.38
C SER A 145 -13.48 -1.89 -7.28
N ASP A 146 -13.33 -0.70 -6.71
CA ASP A 146 -12.91 0.51 -7.44
C ASP A 146 -11.70 0.24 -8.34
N LYS A 147 -10.87 -0.74 -7.96
CA LYS A 147 -9.73 -1.20 -8.73
C LYS A 147 -10.12 -1.86 -10.05
N LEU A 148 -11.07 -2.79 -10.06
CA LEU A 148 -11.54 -3.43 -11.30
C LEU A 148 -12.25 -2.42 -12.21
N SER A 149 -13.08 -1.54 -11.66
CA SER A 149 -13.71 -0.47 -12.45
C SER A 149 -12.67 0.44 -13.12
N LYS A 150 -11.56 0.74 -12.42
CA LYS A 150 -10.42 1.48 -12.99
C LYS A 150 -9.69 0.71 -14.08
N ILE A 151 -9.54 -0.62 -13.96
CA ILE A 151 -8.97 -1.47 -15.01
C ILE A 151 -9.87 -1.44 -16.24
N VAL A 152 -11.19 -1.63 -16.08
CA VAL A 152 -12.15 -1.59 -17.21
C VAL A 152 -12.14 -0.22 -17.90
N ASN A 153 -12.11 0.87 -17.13
CA ASN A 153 -12.00 2.20 -17.72
C ASN A 153 -10.66 2.41 -18.43
N SER A 154 -9.55 1.95 -17.83
CA SER A 154 -8.22 2.02 -18.47
C SER A 154 -8.16 1.19 -19.75
N HIS A 155 -8.83 0.04 -19.77
CA HIS A 155 -8.99 -0.78 -20.96
C HIS A 155 -9.67 0.02 -22.07
N ARG A 156 -10.85 0.61 -21.80
CA ARG A 156 -11.58 1.44 -22.77
C ARG A 156 -10.72 2.59 -23.30
N LEU A 157 -10.04 3.32 -22.42
CA LEU A 157 -9.11 4.39 -22.81
C LEU A 157 -7.90 3.89 -23.61
N GLY A 158 -7.46 2.66 -23.37
CA GLY A 158 -6.40 2.03 -24.16
C GLY A 158 -6.83 1.73 -25.59
N LEU A 159 -8.12 1.41 -25.81
CA LEU A 159 -8.68 1.17 -27.13
C LEU A 159 -8.72 2.45 -28.00
N GLU A 160 -8.86 3.61 -27.36
CA GLU A 160 -8.89 4.92 -28.03
C GLU A 160 -7.49 5.35 -28.55
N ILE A 161 -6.40 4.74 -28.05
CA ILE A 161 -5.04 5.06 -28.51
C ILE A 161 -4.80 4.42 -29.89
N GLN A 162 -4.37 5.23 -30.86
CA GLN A 162 -4.05 4.76 -32.20
C GLN A 162 -2.79 3.87 -32.23
N SER A 163 -2.76 2.85 -33.08
CA SER A 163 -1.66 1.87 -33.13
C SER A 163 -0.35 2.45 -33.69
N ASN A 164 -0.45 3.47 -34.54
CA ASN A 164 0.70 4.19 -35.11
C ASN A 164 1.52 4.98 -34.08
N LYS A 165 1.04 5.10 -32.83
CA LYS A 165 1.74 5.79 -31.74
C LYS A 165 2.63 4.86 -30.92
N ILE A 166 2.92 3.66 -31.41
CA ILE A 166 3.68 2.64 -30.70
C ILE A 166 4.93 2.31 -31.50
N GLU A 167 6.07 2.41 -30.83
CA GLU A 167 7.38 2.12 -31.35
C GLU A 167 7.94 0.93 -30.55
N LYS A 168 8.28 -0.17 -31.22
CA LYS A 168 8.95 -1.32 -30.58
C LYS A 168 10.43 -0.97 -30.41
N LEU A 169 10.91 -0.91 -29.17
CA LEU A 169 12.32 -0.63 -28.86
C LEU A 169 13.14 -1.92 -28.76
N ALA A 170 12.57 -2.96 -28.15
CA ALA A 170 13.16 -4.29 -27.99
C ALA A 170 12.07 -5.36 -27.95
N ASP A 171 12.45 -6.65 -27.81
CA ASP A 171 11.47 -7.76 -27.83
C ASP A 171 10.42 -7.69 -26.73
N ASN A 172 10.81 -7.18 -25.55
CA ASN A 172 9.93 -7.00 -24.40
C ASN A 172 9.70 -5.53 -24.03
N GLU A 173 10.02 -4.58 -24.91
CA GLU A 173 9.96 -3.15 -24.60
C GLU A 173 9.33 -2.32 -25.73
N TRP A 174 8.34 -1.49 -25.37
CA TRP A 174 7.61 -0.61 -26.27
C TRP A 174 7.55 0.81 -25.74
N LYS A 175 7.65 1.76 -26.66
CA LYS A 175 7.43 3.17 -26.40
C LYS A 175 6.09 3.58 -27.00
N ILE A 176 5.27 4.27 -26.21
CA ILE A 176 3.97 4.77 -26.65
C ILE A 176 3.88 6.28 -26.46
N GLU A 177 3.43 6.97 -27.50
CA GLU A 177 3.11 8.39 -27.42
C GLU A 177 1.65 8.57 -27.03
N SER A 178 1.40 9.25 -25.92
CA SER A 178 0.04 9.52 -25.44
C SER A 178 -0.02 10.87 -24.76
N ASN A 179 -0.94 11.74 -25.20
CA ASN A 179 -1.16 13.07 -24.62
C ASN A 179 0.17 13.88 -24.52
N HIS A 180 0.93 13.94 -25.62
CA HIS A 180 2.19 14.71 -25.70
C HIS A 180 3.29 14.25 -24.73
N SER A 181 3.30 12.97 -24.39
CA SER A 181 4.35 12.38 -23.56
C SER A 181 4.60 10.93 -23.98
N ASN A 182 5.87 10.53 -23.88
CA ASN A 182 6.32 9.19 -24.20
C ASN A 182 6.34 8.33 -22.93
N TYR A 183 5.79 7.13 -23.02
CA TYR A 183 5.80 6.15 -21.94
C TYR A 183 6.45 4.86 -22.42
N ILE A 184 7.18 4.21 -21.51
CA ILE A 184 7.88 2.96 -21.77
C ILE A 184 7.09 1.84 -21.09
N ILE A 185 6.80 0.78 -21.84
CA ILE A 185 6.15 -0.44 -21.37
C ILE A 185 7.15 -1.58 -21.51
N CYS A 186 7.36 -2.33 -20.44
CA CYS A 186 8.15 -3.56 -20.45
C CYS A 186 7.25 -4.74 -20.10
N LYS A 187 7.35 -5.84 -20.86
CA LYS A 187 6.70 -7.11 -20.51
C LYS A 187 7.52 -7.80 -19.43
N LYS A 188 6.83 -8.32 -18.41
CA LYS A 188 7.49 -9.12 -17.38
C LYS A 188 7.49 -10.59 -17.78
N GLU A 189 8.58 -11.28 -17.47
CA GLU A 189 8.73 -12.73 -17.65
C GLU A 189 8.22 -13.53 -16.44
N GLU A 190 7.80 -12.84 -15.36
CA GLU A 190 7.29 -13.47 -14.14
C GLU A 190 5.93 -14.15 -14.37
N GLU A 191 5.82 -15.41 -13.97
CA GLU A 191 4.55 -16.12 -13.94
C GLU A 191 3.59 -15.53 -12.90
N CYS A 192 2.37 -15.28 -13.34
CA CYS A 192 1.33 -14.78 -12.46
C CYS A 192 0.88 -15.88 -11.46
N HIS A 193 0.91 -15.58 -10.17
CA HIS A 193 0.34 -16.49 -9.16
C HIS A 193 -1.16 -16.75 -9.42
N ARG A 194 -1.58 -18.02 -9.24
CA ARG A 194 -2.95 -18.51 -9.51
C ARG A 194 -4.06 -17.69 -8.83
N LEU A 195 -3.75 -17.02 -7.71
CA LEU A 195 -4.67 -16.20 -6.93
C LEU A 195 -4.78 -14.72 -7.36
N CYS A 196 -4.22 -14.34 -8.51
CA CYS A 196 -4.26 -12.94 -8.95
C CYS A 196 -5.66 -12.49 -9.39
N ASN A 197 -6.25 -11.61 -8.59
CA ASN A 197 -7.58 -11.03 -8.84
C ASN A 197 -7.55 -9.68 -9.56
N ILE A 198 -6.36 -9.08 -9.75
CA ILE A 198 -6.18 -7.81 -10.46
C ILE A 198 -5.85 -8.14 -11.92
N LYS A 199 -6.89 -8.49 -12.68
CA LYS A 199 -6.78 -8.89 -14.08
C LYS A 199 -7.82 -8.21 -14.94
N CYS A 200 -7.48 -8.05 -16.21
CA CYS A 200 -8.42 -7.68 -17.25
C CYS A 200 -8.78 -8.92 -18.04
N THR A 201 -10.06 -9.28 -18.02
CA THR A 201 -10.58 -10.46 -18.72
C THR A 201 -10.50 -10.29 -20.24
N ALA A 202 -10.86 -9.12 -20.75
CA ALA A 202 -10.81 -8.81 -22.18
C ALA A 202 -9.38 -8.89 -22.76
N CYS A 203 -8.39 -8.39 -22.02
CA CYS A 203 -7.00 -8.42 -22.47
C CYS A 203 -6.25 -9.70 -22.06
N LYS A 204 -6.85 -10.60 -21.26
CA LYS A 204 -6.18 -11.77 -20.65
C LYS A 204 -4.83 -11.43 -19.95
N ILE A 205 -4.72 -10.25 -19.36
CA ILE A 205 -3.52 -9.78 -18.63
C ILE A 205 -3.82 -9.50 -17.17
N CYS A 206 -2.78 -9.51 -16.35
CA CYS A 206 -2.84 -9.12 -14.95
C CYS A 206 -1.85 -8.00 -14.62
N ILE A 207 -1.88 -7.53 -13.37
CA ILE A 207 -0.94 -6.51 -12.88
C ILE A 207 0.53 -6.95 -12.95
N HIS A 208 0.78 -8.26 -12.99
CA HIS A 208 2.12 -8.83 -13.13
C HIS A 208 2.57 -8.99 -14.58
N SER A 209 1.71 -8.76 -15.58
CA SER A 209 2.08 -9.03 -16.96
C SER A 209 3.02 -7.96 -17.56
N TYR A 210 2.92 -6.71 -17.12
CA TYR A 210 3.66 -5.58 -17.69
C TYR A 210 4.01 -4.53 -16.64
N THR A 211 5.06 -3.76 -16.89
CA THR A 211 5.34 -2.48 -16.23
C THR A 211 5.24 -1.35 -17.24
N CYS A 212 4.58 -0.26 -16.89
CA CYS A 212 4.60 0.99 -17.64
C CYS A 212 5.23 2.11 -16.79
N SER A 213 5.94 3.04 -17.42
CA SER A 213 6.55 4.22 -16.80
C SER A 213 5.55 5.30 -16.36
N CYS A 214 4.26 5.15 -16.67
CA CYS A 214 3.24 6.11 -16.30
C CYS A 214 2.87 6.06 -14.80
N VAL A 215 2.29 7.15 -14.29
CA VAL A 215 1.85 7.28 -12.88
C VAL A 215 0.82 6.21 -12.51
N ASP A 216 -0.08 5.84 -13.42
CA ASP A 216 -1.12 4.85 -13.16
C ASP A 216 -0.55 3.47 -12.84
N ASN A 217 0.55 3.09 -13.48
CA ASN A 217 1.23 1.85 -13.18
C ASN A 217 2.27 2.02 -12.05
N LEU A 218 3.27 2.89 -12.23
CA LEU A 218 4.40 3.01 -11.28
C LEU A 218 3.99 3.43 -9.87
N ILE A 219 2.97 4.28 -9.76
CA ILE A 219 2.56 4.87 -8.49
C ILE A 219 1.26 4.24 -7.98
N ARG A 220 0.27 4.06 -8.85
CA ARG A 220 -1.05 3.52 -8.44
C ARG A 220 -1.15 2.01 -8.56
N GLY A 221 -0.15 1.32 -9.12
CA GLY A 221 -0.14 -0.13 -9.30
C GLY A 221 -1.36 -0.62 -10.07
N ASN A 222 -1.80 0.11 -11.09
CA ASN A 222 -2.96 -0.23 -11.93
C ASN A 222 -2.50 -0.67 -13.33
N ILE A 223 -3.27 -1.55 -13.96
CA ILE A 223 -3.11 -1.84 -15.39
C ILE A 223 -3.58 -0.60 -16.14
N CYS A 224 -2.63 0.18 -16.66
CA CYS A 224 -2.91 1.47 -17.29
C CYS A 224 -3.37 1.32 -18.74
N LYS A 225 -3.93 2.40 -19.31
CA LYS A 225 -4.36 2.44 -20.71
C LYS A 225 -3.25 2.08 -21.71
N HIS A 226 -2.00 2.41 -21.38
CA HIS A 226 -0.83 2.10 -22.21
C HIS A 226 -0.56 0.60 -22.27
N ILE A 227 -0.61 -0.08 -21.11
CA ILE A 227 -0.46 -1.54 -21.03
C ILE A 227 -1.59 -2.23 -21.81
N HIS A 228 -2.83 -1.75 -21.67
CA HIS A 228 -3.97 -2.31 -22.41
C HIS A 228 -3.80 -2.19 -23.92
N LYS A 229 -3.29 -1.06 -24.40
CA LYS A 229 -3.06 -0.85 -25.83
C LYS A 229 -2.00 -1.83 -26.37
N VAL A 230 -0.87 -1.96 -25.67
CA VAL A 230 0.20 -2.90 -26.03
C VAL A 230 -0.31 -4.34 -26.00
N ALA A 231 -0.98 -4.74 -24.92
CA ALA A 231 -1.52 -6.10 -24.77
C ALA A 231 -2.53 -6.47 -25.87
N LYS A 232 -3.33 -5.51 -26.36
CA LYS A 232 -4.27 -5.74 -27.45
C LYS A 232 -3.57 -6.10 -28.76
N MET A 233 -2.39 -5.54 -29.04
CA MET A 233 -1.66 -5.89 -30.26
C MET A 233 -1.34 -7.39 -30.29
N PHE A 234 -0.88 -7.93 -29.16
CA PHE A 234 -0.55 -9.35 -29.03
C PHE A 234 -1.76 -10.29 -29.04
N LEU A 235 -2.96 -9.82 -28.68
CA LEU A 235 -4.19 -10.62 -28.77
C LEU A 235 -4.70 -10.73 -30.20
N ASN A 236 -4.51 -9.69 -31.01
CA ASN A 236 -4.92 -9.69 -32.40
C ASN A 236 -4.04 -10.59 -33.27
N ASP A 237 -2.80 -10.88 -32.83
CA ASP A 237 -1.90 -11.85 -33.48
C ASP A 237 -2.25 -13.32 -33.14
N THR A 238 -3.12 -13.56 -32.17
CA THR A 238 -3.58 -14.90 -31.76
C THR A 238 -5.09 -15.03 -31.91
N HIS A 239 -5.58 -15.25 -33.13
CA HIS A 239 -6.95 -15.71 -33.35
C HIS A 239 -6.99 -17.24 -33.47
N ASN A 240 -7.82 -17.86 -32.62
CA ASN A 240 -8.36 -19.24 -32.63
C ASN A 240 -7.95 -20.14 -31.46
N GLU A 241 -8.20 -19.72 -30.22
CA GLU A 241 -8.49 -20.70 -29.17
C GLU A 241 -9.76 -20.30 -28.41
N GLU A 242 -10.71 -21.23 -28.44
CA GLU A 242 -12.05 -21.17 -27.90
C GLU A 242 -12.07 -20.73 -26.43
N ILE A 243 -13.09 -19.95 -26.08
CA ILE A 243 -13.36 -19.54 -24.71
C ILE A 243 -13.80 -20.79 -23.94
N GLN A 244 -12.89 -21.47 -23.25
CA GLN A 244 -13.26 -22.29 -22.11
C GLN A 244 -13.44 -21.38 -20.89
N GLU A 245 -14.71 -21.24 -20.47
CA GLU A 245 -15.03 -20.66 -19.18
C GLU A 245 -14.37 -21.48 -18.07
N ILE A 246 -13.36 -20.91 -17.40
CA ILE A 246 -12.79 -21.51 -16.20
C ILE A 246 -13.83 -21.41 -15.09
N TYR A 247 -14.59 -22.49 -14.89
CA TYR A 247 -15.35 -22.73 -13.68
C TYR A 247 -14.35 -22.91 -12.53
N VAL A 248 -14.16 -21.86 -11.72
CA VAL A 248 -13.39 -21.98 -10.48
C VAL A 248 -14.24 -22.79 -9.49
N ASN A 249 -13.82 -24.01 -9.22
CA ASN A 249 -14.46 -24.89 -8.25
C ASN A 249 -14.41 -24.25 -6.85
N GLN A 250 -15.56 -24.11 -6.18
CA GLN A 250 -15.66 -23.51 -4.84
C GLN A 250 -14.77 -24.22 -3.80
N ASN A 251 -14.45 -25.49 -4.03
CA ASN A 251 -13.61 -26.29 -3.14
C ASN A 251 -12.12 -25.93 -3.23
N ASP A 252 -11.65 -25.42 -4.37
CA ASP A 252 -10.22 -25.05 -4.54
C ASP A 252 -9.89 -23.72 -3.85
N ILE A 253 -10.86 -22.79 -3.80
CA ILE A 253 -10.73 -21.51 -3.09
C ILE A 253 -10.63 -21.73 -1.58
N LEU A 254 -11.39 -22.69 -1.03
CA LEU A 254 -11.40 -22.97 0.41
C LEU A 254 -10.09 -23.63 0.87
N LYS A 255 -9.53 -24.55 0.09
CA LYS A 255 -8.25 -25.21 0.39
C LYS A 255 -7.09 -24.21 0.41
N GLU A 256 -6.97 -23.36 -0.61
CA GLU A 256 -5.86 -22.39 -0.70
C GLU A 256 -5.92 -21.25 0.35
N THR A 257 -7.09 -20.96 0.93
CA THR A 257 -7.18 -19.95 2.01
C THR A 257 -6.67 -20.43 3.36
N PHE A 258 -6.60 -21.75 3.59
CA PHE A 258 -6.11 -22.33 4.83
C PHE A 258 -4.59 -22.57 4.82
N ASP A 259 -3.96 -22.70 3.65
CA ASP A 259 -2.52 -23.00 3.51
C ASP A 259 -1.59 -21.77 3.65
N VAL A 260 -2.12 -20.56 3.90
CA VAL A 260 -1.31 -19.35 4.09
C VAL A 260 -0.86 -19.24 5.55
N LEU A 261 0.01 -20.14 5.99
CA LEU A 261 0.89 -19.95 7.15
C LEU A 261 2.18 -20.74 6.94
N PRO A 262 3.26 -20.04 6.52
CA PRO A 262 4.49 -20.19 7.26
C PRO A 262 5.10 -18.80 7.55
N CYS A 263 5.11 -18.44 8.83
CA CYS A 263 5.87 -17.32 9.32
C CYS A 263 7.16 -17.87 9.95
N THR A 264 8.27 -17.85 9.22
CA THR A 264 9.61 -18.02 9.81
C THR A 264 10.39 -16.73 9.67
N SER A 265 10.35 -15.91 10.72
CA SER A 265 11.29 -14.81 10.89
C SER A 265 12.58 -15.37 11.48
N LYS A 266 13.66 -15.36 10.68
CA LYS A 266 15.02 -15.49 11.21
C LYS A 266 15.37 -14.20 11.94
N SER A 267 15.62 -14.30 13.24
CA SER A 267 16.43 -13.33 13.98
C SER A 267 17.42 -14.10 14.83
N ALA A 268 18.69 -13.75 14.69
CA ALA A 268 19.81 -14.38 15.34
C ALA A 268 19.89 -14.08 16.86
N ASN A 269 20.57 -14.99 17.55
CA ASN A 269 21.19 -14.93 18.88
C ASN A 269 20.39 -15.50 20.08
N ASN A 270 20.57 -16.80 20.34
CA ASN A 270 20.88 -17.39 21.65
C ASN A 270 21.06 -18.92 21.53
N ASP A 271 22.30 -19.38 21.35
CA ASP A 271 22.66 -20.77 21.00
C ASP A 271 22.15 -21.85 21.98
N GLY A 272 21.90 -21.50 23.25
CA GLY A 272 21.36 -22.45 24.23
C GLY A 272 19.85 -22.73 24.11
N HIS A 273 19.08 -21.80 23.53
CA HIS A 273 17.62 -21.94 23.37
C HIS A 273 17.26 -22.62 22.04
N GLU A 274 18.07 -22.40 21.01
CA GLU A 274 17.86 -22.96 19.67
C GLU A 274 17.98 -24.49 19.66
N SER A 275 18.96 -25.05 20.36
CA SER A 275 19.13 -26.51 20.48
C SER A 275 17.94 -27.19 21.20
N LYS A 276 17.41 -26.55 22.25
CA LYS A 276 16.22 -27.05 22.98
C LYS A 276 14.95 -26.94 22.15
N LYS A 277 14.80 -25.84 21.41
CA LYS A 277 13.66 -25.61 20.53
C LYS A 277 13.62 -26.65 19.40
N LYS A 278 14.76 -26.91 18.75
CA LYS A 278 14.90 -27.95 17.72
C LYS A 278 14.56 -29.35 18.23
N LYS A 279 14.95 -29.68 19.47
CA LYS A 279 14.58 -30.97 20.10
C LYS A 279 13.07 -31.07 20.37
N ILE A 280 12.42 -30.01 20.83
CA ILE A 280 10.96 -29.99 21.04
C ILE A 280 10.22 -30.12 19.70
N GLU A 281 10.67 -29.39 18.67
CA GLU A 281 10.09 -29.47 17.32
C GLU A 281 10.24 -30.88 16.73
N SER A 282 11.35 -31.57 17.02
CA SER A 282 11.57 -32.96 16.61
C SER A 282 10.65 -33.94 17.35
N ILE A 283 10.38 -33.72 18.64
CA ILE A 283 9.43 -34.54 19.42
C ILE A 283 8.01 -34.36 18.89
N LEU A 284 7.60 -33.13 18.56
CA LEU A 284 6.29 -32.86 17.95
C LEU A 284 6.11 -33.61 16.63
N ALA A 285 7.11 -33.56 15.76
CA ALA A 285 7.07 -34.28 14.48
C ALA A 285 7.02 -35.81 14.64
N LEU A 286 7.55 -36.36 15.74
CA LEU A 286 7.49 -37.81 16.02
C LEU A 286 6.14 -38.24 16.59
N ILE A 287 5.49 -37.40 17.41
CA ILE A 287 4.14 -37.65 17.93
C ILE A 287 3.13 -37.69 16.78
N ASP A 288 3.27 -36.82 15.78
CA ASP A 288 2.35 -36.79 14.63
C ASP A 288 2.56 -37.96 13.65
N LYS A 289 3.64 -38.73 13.78
CA LYS A 289 4.04 -39.76 12.80
C LYS A 289 3.92 -41.20 13.32
N TYR A 290 3.89 -41.42 14.62
CA TYR A 290 3.83 -42.75 15.22
C TYR A 290 2.63 -42.89 16.16
N GLU A 291 1.84 -43.96 16.01
CA GLU A 291 0.80 -44.32 16.96
C GLU A 291 1.43 -44.95 18.21
N LEU A 292 1.21 -44.32 19.37
CA LEU A 292 1.76 -44.72 20.66
C LEU A 292 0.75 -45.56 21.44
N THR A 293 1.22 -46.52 22.22
CA THR A 293 0.34 -47.24 23.15
C THR A 293 -0.01 -46.37 24.36
N LEU A 294 -1.16 -46.62 25.00
CA LEU A 294 -1.62 -45.87 26.19
C LEU A 294 -0.59 -45.81 27.33
N ILE A 295 0.26 -46.84 27.45
CA ILE A 295 1.34 -46.90 28.45
C ILE A 295 2.49 -45.96 28.08
N GLU A 296 2.82 -45.86 26.79
CA GLU A 296 3.86 -44.98 26.27
C GLU A 296 3.43 -43.51 26.31
N GLU A 297 2.18 -43.23 25.94
CA GLU A 297 1.59 -41.88 26.08
C GLU A 297 1.63 -41.39 27.52
N SER A 298 1.24 -42.25 28.47
CA SER A 298 1.25 -41.92 29.91
C SER A 298 2.66 -41.69 30.46
N LYS A 299 3.70 -42.29 29.86
CA LYS A 299 5.11 -42.05 30.21
C LYS A 299 5.59 -40.72 29.61
N ILE A 300 5.23 -40.44 28.36
CA ILE A 300 5.59 -39.19 27.68
C ILE A 300 4.95 -37.99 28.39
N HIS A 301 3.68 -38.08 28.77
CA HIS A 301 2.98 -37.01 29.47
C HIS A 301 3.63 -36.65 30.80
N ARG A 302 3.99 -37.67 31.62
CA ARG A 302 4.71 -37.46 32.90
C ARG A 302 6.04 -36.75 32.72
N ASN A 303 6.77 -37.04 31.64
CA ASN A 303 8.04 -36.38 31.35
C ASN A 303 7.83 -34.91 30.92
N LEU A 304 6.77 -34.62 30.15
CA LEU A 304 6.41 -33.26 29.77
C LEU A 304 5.99 -32.42 30.99
N ASP A 305 5.23 -33.00 31.92
CA ASP A 305 4.84 -32.33 33.17
C ASP A 305 6.05 -32.03 34.05
N SER A 306 7.03 -32.94 34.10
CA SER A 306 8.31 -32.69 34.79
C SER A 306 9.08 -31.51 34.19
N ILE A 307 9.13 -31.41 32.86
CA ILE A 307 9.75 -30.28 32.15
C ILE A 307 9.01 -28.97 32.48
N LEU A 308 7.67 -28.99 32.46
CA LEU A 308 6.85 -27.83 32.81
C LEU A 308 7.11 -27.37 34.25
N ASN A 309 7.18 -28.31 35.20
CA ASN A 309 7.48 -28.01 36.60
C ASN A 309 8.84 -27.34 36.80
N ILE A 310 9.86 -27.67 35.99
CA ILE A 310 11.16 -26.97 36.04
C ILE A 310 11.02 -25.49 35.63
N PHE A 311 10.12 -25.16 34.71
CA PHE A 311 9.85 -23.77 34.31
C PHE A 311 8.97 -23.03 35.33
N TYR A 312 8.02 -23.73 35.96
CA TYR A 312 7.16 -23.14 36.98
C TYR A 312 7.89 -22.91 38.31
N ASN A 313 8.74 -23.84 38.76
CA ASN A 313 9.48 -23.77 40.03
C ASN A 313 10.66 -22.77 40.00
N LYS A 314 11.06 -22.29 38.83
CA LYS A 314 12.06 -21.20 38.70
C LYS A 314 11.57 -19.84 39.24
N LYS A 315 10.28 -19.70 39.58
CA LYS A 315 9.74 -18.52 40.27
C LYS A 315 10.12 -18.44 41.75
N GLU A 316 10.51 -19.54 42.41
CA GLU A 316 10.69 -19.53 43.86
C GLU A 316 12.15 -19.49 44.34
N HIS A 317 13.13 -19.89 43.52
CA HIS A 317 14.50 -20.06 44.03
C HIS A 317 15.51 -18.93 43.76
N ASN A 318 15.14 -17.82 43.12
CA ASN A 318 16.05 -16.68 42.98
C ASN A 318 15.39 -15.37 43.40
N ASN A 319 15.71 -14.93 44.62
CA ASN A 319 15.48 -13.61 45.21
C ASN A 319 16.20 -12.47 44.44
N LYS A 320 16.03 -12.42 43.12
CA LYS A 320 16.30 -11.24 42.29
C LYS A 320 15.05 -10.99 41.47
N LYS A 321 14.27 -9.99 41.91
CA LYS A 321 13.21 -9.38 41.09
C LYS A 321 13.80 -9.11 39.71
N VAL A 322 13.40 -9.89 38.71
CA VAL A 322 13.57 -9.50 37.32
C VAL A 322 12.75 -8.22 37.20
N LYS A 323 13.44 -7.07 37.15
CA LYS A 323 12.83 -5.77 36.90
C LYS A 323 12.18 -5.84 35.52
N MET A 324 10.90 -6.18 35.48
CA MET A 324 10.06 -5.77 34.37
C MET A 324 10.04 -4.25 34.40
N MET A 325 10.52 -3.64 33.32
CA MET A 325 10.40 -2.21 33.04
C MET A 325 8.97 -1.78 33.39
N GLU A 326 8.85 -0.87 34.36
CA GLU A 326 7.55 -0.40 34.85
C GLU A 326 6.76 0.15 33.66
N SER A 327 5.78 -0.64 33.23
CA SER A 327 4.77 -0.17 32.31
C SER A 327 4.01 0.91 33.07
N SER A 328 4.03 2.13 32.54
CA SER A 328 3.19 3.23 33.03
C SER A 328 1.80 2.70 33.40
N THR A 329 1.26 3.22 34.51
CA THR A 329 -0.05 2.88 35.11
C THR A 329 -1.20 3.25 34.17
N ILE A 330 -1.27 2.57 33.03
CA ILE A 330 -2.34 2.67 32.04
C ILE A 330 -3.48 1.80 32.57
N ASN A 331 -4.56 2.47 32.96
CA ASN A 331 -5.81 1.85 33.42
C ASN A 331 -6.45 1.04 32.28
N ILE A 332 -6.43 -0.29 32.42
CA ILE A 332 -6.86 -1.27 31.42
C ILE A 332 -8.38 -1.21 31.16
N LYS A 333 -9.15 -0.74 32.14
CA LYS A 333 -10.62 -0.56 32.02
C LYS A 333 -11.00 0.78 31.39
N LYS A 334 -10.10 1.78 31.42
CA LYS A 334 -10.35 3.08 30.82
C LYS A 334 -10.31 2.91 29.30
N LYS A 335 -11.46 3.12 28.65
CA LYS A 335 -11.51 3.27 27.19
C LYS A 335 -10.56 4.41 26.83
N ILE A 336 -9.76 4.18 25.79
CA ILE A 336 -8.90 5.21 25.21
C ILE A 336 -9.78 6.42 24.96
N GLU A 337 -9.37 7.57 25.48
CA GLU A 337 -10.06 8.83 25.22
C GLU A 337 -10.26 8.93 23.72
N LYS A 338 -11.53 8.91 23.31
CA LYS A 338 -11.86 9.16 21.92
C LYS A 338 -11.26 10.52 21.62
N GLN A 339 -10.45 10.64 20.56
CA GLN A 339 -10.20 11.96 20.01
C GLN A 339 -11.57 12.64 19.92
N PRO A 340 -11.73 13.86 20.46
CA PRO A 340 -13.01 14.55 20.41
C PRO A 340 -13.46 14.46 18.96
N GLY A 341 -14.56 13.73 18.75
CA GLY A 341 -15.17 13.69 17.44
C GLY A 341 -15.39 15.16 17.12
N TYR A 342 -14.85 15.64 16.00
CA TYR A 342 -15.34 16.89 15.47
C TYR A 342 -16.85 16.70 15.43
N PHE A 343 -17.57 17.41 16.29
CA PHE A 343 -19.00 17.56 16.13
C PHE A 343 -19.18 17.87 14.65
N SER A 344 -20.20 17.28 14.03
CA SER A 344 -20.68 17.81 12.77
C SER A 344 -21.16 19.23 13.09
N THR A 345 -20.24 20.19 13.15
CA THR A 345 -20.55 21.54 12.82
C THR A 345 -21.11 21.39 11.44
N GLN A 346 -22.41 21.64 11.28
CA GLN A 346 -22.96 22.04 10.00
C GLN A 346 -22.30 23.38 9.60
N ARG A 347 -20.96 23.43 9.55
CA ARG A 347 -20.27 24.33 8.66
C ARG A 347 -20.76 23.86 7.31
N LYS A 348 -21.56 24.74 6.67
CA LYS A 348 -21.84 24.69 5.23
C LYS A 348 -20.66 23.98 4.59
N ARG A 349 -20.89 22.84 3.92
CA ARG A 349 -19.88 22.29 3.01
C ARG A 349 -19.37 23.51 2.28
N TYR A 350 -18.12 23.89 2.53
CA TYR A 350 -17.46 24.81 1.63
C TYR A 350 -17.66 24.10 0.31
N THR A 351 -18.47 24.70 -0.57
CA THR A 351 -18.53 24.26 -1.95
C THR A 351 -17.10 24.43 -2.39
N ALA A 352 -16.35 23.33 -2.32
CA ALA A 352 -15.06 23.25 -2.95
C ALA A 352 -15.45 23.49 -4.40
N GLY A 353 -15.33 24.74 -4.86
CA GLY A 353 -15.33 25.04 -6.27
C GLY A 353 -14.32 24.05 -6.82
N THR A 354 -14.83 23.07 -7.56
CA THR A 354 -14.10 21.87 -7.94
C THR A 354 -12.93 22.35 -8.78
N GLN A 355 -11.79 22.64 -8.15
CA GLN A 355 -10.59 23.02 -8.85
C GLN A 355 -10.23 21.79 -9.65
N LYS A 356 -10.55 21.83 -10.95
CA LYS A 356 -10.28 20.75 -11.88
C LYS A 356 -8.80 20.37 -11.72
N ASN A 357 -8.53 19.07 -11.68
CA ASN A 357 -7.16 18.61 -11.73
C ASN A 357 -6.52 19.14 -13.02
N PRO A 358 -5.27 19.63 -12.97
CA PRO A 358 -4.62 20.14 -14.16
C PRO A 358 -4.53 19.02 -15.20
N THR A 359 -4.74 19.38 -16.47
CA THR A 359 -4.56 18.43 -17.57
C THR A 359 -3.09 18.07 -17.71
N THR A 360 -2.78 16.96 -18.39
CA THR A 360 -1.38 16.57 -18.67
C THR A 360 -0.61 17.70 -19.36
N GLU A 361 -1.27 18.40 -20.28
CA GLU A 361 -0.74 19.55 -21.00
C GLU A 361 -0.49 20.75 -20.08
N GLU A 362 -1.44 21.10 -19.20
CA GLU A 362 -1.21 22.15 -18.19
C GLU A 362 -0.04 21.81 -17.26
N VAL A 363 0.10 20.54 -16.86
CA VAL A 363 1.23 20.08 -16.04
C VAL A 363 2.54 20.23 -16.80
N ASN A 364 2.57 19.87 -18.09
CA ASN A 364 3.77 20.01 -18.92
C ASN A 364 4.14 21.48 -19.11
N ASN A 365 3.19 22.36 -19.44
CA ASN A 365 3.43 23.80 -19.60
C ASN A 365 3.94 24.44 -18.30
N ILE A 366 3.41 24.03 -17.14
CA ILE A 366 3.90 24.50 -15.83
C ILE A 366 5.34 24.03 -15.60
N LYS A 367 5.66 22.77 -15.93
CA LYS A 367 7.02 22.25 -15.80
C LYS A 367 7.98 22.96 -16.74
N GLU A 368 7.59 23.18 -17.99
CA GLU A 368 8.39 23.91 -18.97
C GLU A 368 8.64 25.35 -18.53
N GLY A 369 7.62 26.08 -18.06
CA GLY A 369 7.80 27.43 -17.51
C GLY A 369 8.77 27.46 -16.32
N LEU A 370 8.65 26.50 -15.39
CA LEU A 370 9.58 26.38 -14.25
C LEU A 370 11.01 25.99 -14.69
N LEU A 371 11.15 25.22 -15.78
CA LEU A 371 12.47 24.80 -16.27
C LEU A 371 13.15 25.89 -17.12
N LEU A 372 12.38 26.66 -17.90
CA LEU A 372 12.88 27.79 -18.67
C LEU A 372 13.43 28.89 -17.75
N ASN A 373 12.70 29.22 -16.68
CA ASN A 373 13.16 30.18 -15.66
C ASN A 373 14.39 29.68 -14.86
N SER A 374 14.75 28.40 -14.97
CA SER A 374 15.96 27.83 -14.34
C SER A 374 17.21 27.90 -15.22
N GLN A 375 17.07 28.29 -16.49
CA GLN A 375 18.17 28.50 -17.44
C GLN A 375 18.60 29.97 -17.56
N GLU A 376 17.83 30.91 -17.00
CA GLU A 376 18.12 32.36 -16.99
C GLU A 376 18.86 32.83 -15.71
N ILE A 377 19.36 31.90 -14.89
CA ILE A 377 20.22 32.14 -13.72
C ILE A 377 21.48 31.30 -13.88
#